data_AF-U1WZA0-F1
#
_entry.id   AF-U1WZA0-F1
#
_cell.length_a   1.000
_cell.length_b   1.000
_cell.length_c   1.000
_cell.angle_alpha   90.00
_cell.angle_beta   90.00
_cell.angle_gamma   90.00
#
_symmetry.space_group_name_H-M   'P 1'
#
loop_
_entity.id
_entity.type
_entity.pdbx_description
1 polymer ?
#
loop_
_entity_poly.entity_id
_entity_poly.type
_entity_poly.pdbx_seq_one_letter_code
_entity_poly.pdbx_strand_id
1 'polypeptide(L)'
;MFWIVWAVVGIVVWGVMNSWMTGQVAGKGWWASLIVTLIGGWLGDFLLGNWLWVIAGFNIIAGAIGAIVFNWLWSLVRKKAD
;
A
#
# COMPACT_ATOMS: atom_id res chain seq x y z
N MET A 1 -17.34 0.63 6.39
CA MET A 1 -16.37 -0.15 7.20
C MET A 1 -15.19 -0.61 6.34
N PHE A 2 -15.42 -1.21 5.15
CA PHE A 2 -14.39 -1.50 4.14
C PHE A 2 -13.35 -0.37 3.96
N TRP A 3 -13.81 0.83 3.58
CA TRP A 3 -12.94 1.98 3.30
C TRP A 3 -12.05 2.41 4.47
N ILE A 4 -12.51 2.18 5.71
CA ILE A 4 -11.74 2.50 6.91
C ILE A 4 -10.62 1.47 7.09
N VAL A 5 -10.95 0.17 7.02
CA VAL A 5 -9.95 -0.91 7.14
C VAL A 5 -8.92 -0.81 6.02
N TRP A 6 -9.37 -0.59 4.79
CA TRP A 6 -8.50 -0.36 3.64
C TRP A 6 -7.53 0.81 3.86
N ALA A 7 -8.04 1.97 4.31
CA ALA A 7 -7.21 3.13 4.55
C ALA A 7 -6.19 2.88 5.67
N VAL A 8 -6.62 2.26 6.77
CA VAL A 8 -5.74 1.93 7.91
C VAL A 8 -4.63 0.97 7.49
N VAL A 9 -4.98 -0.14 6.83
CA VAL A 9 -4.00 -1.12 6.35
C VAL A 9 -3.05 -0.48 5.35
N GLY A 10 -3.58 0.29 4.40
CA GLY A 10 -2.78 0.98 3.39
C GLY A 10 -1.79 1.99 3.99
N ILE A 11 -2.21 2.78 4.98
CA ILE A 11 -1.34 3.73 5.69
C ILE A 11 -0.26 3.00 6.49
N VAL A 12 -0.62 1.93 7.20
CA VAL A 12 0.34 1.12 7.98
C VAL A 12 1.40 0.51 7.05
N VAL A 13 0.97 -0.14 5.98
CA VAL A 13 1.87 -0.76 4.99
C VAL A 13 2.73 0.30 4.31
N TRP A 14 2.14 1.44 3.93
CA TRP A 14 2.89 2.56 3.35
C TRP A 14 3.99 3.06 4.30
N GLY A 15 3.67 3.30 5.57
CA GLY A 15 4.62 3.81 6.55
C GLY A 15 5.77 2.84 6.80
N VAL A 16 5.46 1.55 6.96
CA VAL A 16 6.47 0.49 7.12
C VAL A 16 7.38 0.42 5.89
N MET A 17 6.80 0.35 4.69
CA MET A 17 7.53 0.25 3.44
C MET A 17 8.41 1.49 3.18
N ASN A 18 7.89 2.69 3.41
CA ASN A 18 8.63 3.91 3.14
C ASN A 18 9.78 4.10 4.15
N SER A 19 9.54 3.76 5.43
CA SER A 19 10.60 3.71 6.45
C SER A 19 11.68 2.69 6.10
N TRP A 20 11.30 1.51 5.60
CA TRP A 20 12.24 0.47 5.20
C TRP A 20 13.05 0.85 3.94
N MET A 21 12.41 1.42 2.92
CA MET A 21 13.05 1.72 1.63
C MET A 21 13.85 3.02 1.62
N THR A 22 13.43 4.03 2.38
CA THR A 22 14.02 5.38 2.32
C THR A 22 14.62 5.84 3.65
N GLY A 23 14.45 5.07 4.73
CA GLY A 23 14.85 5.48 6.08
C GLY A 23 13.95 6.56 6.69
N GLN A 24 12.91 7.01 5.98
CA GLN A 24 12.02 8.10 6.40
C GLN A 24 10.57 7.74 6.09
N VAL A 25 9.64 8.08 6.98
CA VAL A 25 8.21 7.79 6.76
C VAL A 25 7.61 8.73 5.70
N ALA A 26 8.03 10.01 5.67
CA ALA A 26 7.55 10.99 4.69
C ALA A 26 8.69 11.87 4.18
N GLY A 27 9.03 11.74 2.89
CA GLY A 27 10.02 12.57 2.19
C GLY A 27 9.39 13.45 1.10
N LYS A 28 10.19 14.06 0.21
CA LYS A 28 9.65 14.79 -0.96
C LYS A 28 8.78 13.87 -1.82
N GLY A 29 7.61 14.33 -2.24
CA GLY A 29 6.68 13.56 -3.07
C GLY A 29 5.99 12.37 -2.37
N TRP A 30 5.96 12.35 -1.03
CA TRP A 30 5.37 11.24 -0.26
C TRP A 30 3.90 10.97 -0.58
N TRP A 31 3.13 12.01 -0.93
CA TRP A 31 1.74 11.90 -1.35
C TRP A 31 1.54 10.92 -2.51
N ALA A 32 2.43 10.94 -3.51
CA ALA A 32 2.35 10.02 -4.64
C ALA A 32 2.56 8.57 -4.21
N SER A 33 3.53 8.32 -3.32
CA SER A 33 3.76 6.96 -2.78
C SER A 33 2.57 6.46 -1.95
N LEU A 34 1.93 7.34 -1.17
CA LEU A 34 0.77 6.99 -0.38
C LEU A 34 -0.42 6.63 -1.29
N ILE A 35 -0.71 7.47 -2.29
CA ILE A 35 -1.81 7.23 -3.24
C ILE A 35 -1.58 5.91 -3.99
N VAL A 36 -0.37 5.68 -4.50
CA VAL A 36 -0.02 4.45 -5.21
C VAL A 36 -0.15 3.22 -4.30
N THR A 37 0.26 3.32 -3.04
CA THR A 37 0.12 2.24 -2.06
C THR A 37 -1.35 1.93 -1.76
N LEU A 38 -2.18 2.97 -1.59
CA LEU A 38 -3.63 2.83 -1.36
C LEU A 38 -4.33 2.18 -2.55
N ILE A 39 -4.01 2.63 -3.78
CA ILE A 39 -4.52 2.02 -5.01
C ILE A 39 -4.07 0.55 -5.09
N GLY A 40 -2.79 0.27 -4.80
CA GLY A 40 -2.27 -1.09 -4.77
C GLY A 40 -3.01 -1.97 -3.78
N GLY A 41 -3.32 -1.47 -2.58
CA GLY A 41 -4.06 -2.24 -1.59
C GLY A 41 -5.52 -2.48 -1.95
N TRP A 42 -6.16 -1.53 -2.63
CA TRP A 42 -7.50 -1.74 -3.18
C TRP A 42 -7.49 -2.78 -4.31
N LEU A 43 -6.52 -2.66 -5.22
CA LEU A 43 -6.37 -3.57 -6.34
C LEU A 43 -5.98 -4.99 -5.89
N GLY A 44 -5.15 -5.11 -4.85
CA GLY A 44 -4.75 -6.39 -4.26
C GLY A 44 -5.94 -7.16 -3.71
N ASP A 45 -6.79 -6.50 -2.91
CA ASP A 45 -8.06 -7.06 -2.43
C ASP A 45 -8.99 -7.46 -3.58
N PHE A 46 -9.14 -6.59 -4.59
CA PHE A 46 -9.99 -6.87 -5.75
C PHE A 46 -9.50 -8.06 -6.59
N LEU A 47 -8.19 -8.17 -6.85
CA LEU A 47 -7.61 -9.20 -7.72
C LEU A 47 -7.43 -10.55 -7.03
N LEU A 48 -6.94 -10.55 -5.80
CA LEU A 48 -6.70 -11.78 -5.05
C LEU A 48 -8.00 -12.29 -4.39
N GLY A 49 -9.00 -11.42 -4.27
CA GLY A 49 -10.32 -11.74 -3.76
C GLY A 49 -10.36 -11.93 -2.24
N ASN A 50 -11.53 -12.31 -1.76
CA ASN A 50 -11.79 -12.54 -0.34
C ASN A 50 -11.43 -13.97 0.06
N TRP A 51 -10.21 -14.12 0.55
CA TRP A 51 -9.73 -15.32 1.21
C TRP A 51 -9.07 -14.92 2.53
N LEU A 52 -8.61 -15.89 3.33
CA LEU A 52 -7.99 -15.76 4.65
C LEU A 52 -7.77 -14.31 5.19
N TRP A 53 -8.34 -14.00 6.36
CA TRP A 53 -8.27 -12.68 7.03
C TRP A 53 -8.97 -11.53 6.29
N VAL A 54 -10.30 -11.66 6.16
CA VAL A 54 -11.21 -10.59 5.71
C VAL A 54 -11.80 -9.87 6.92
N ILE A 55 -11.60 -8.56 7.01
CA ILE A 55 -12.25 -7.71 8.03
C ILE A 55 -13.11 -6.67 7.32
N ALA A 56 -14.39 -6.63 7.68
CA ALA A 56 -15.36 -5.68 7.14
C ALA A 56 -15.42 -5.63 5.60
N GLY A 57 -15.22 -6.78 4.95
CA GLY A 57 -15.23 -6.94 3.50
C GLY A 57 -13.90 -6.64 2.80
N PHE A 58 -12.84 -6.30 3.54
CA PHE A 58 -11.50 -6.09 3.02
C PHE A 58 -10.57 -7.22 3.48
N ASN A 59 -9.95 -7.91 2.52
CA ASN A 59 -8.91 -8.89 2.76
C ASN A 59 -7.60 -8.17 3.07
N ILE A 60 -7.19 -8.24 4.34
CA ILE A 60 -6.02 -7.54 4.86
C ILE A 60 -4.75 -8.04 4.19
N ILE A 61 -4.65 -9.35 3.97
CA ILE A 61 -3.45 -9.97 3.40
C ILE A 61 -3.33 -9.60 1.92
N ALA A 62 -4.40 -9.78 1.17
CA ALA A 62 -4.44 -9.43 -0.24
C ALA A 62 -4.16 -7.95 -0.47
N GLY A 63 -4.79 -7.08 0.32
CA GLY A 63 -4.55 -5.65 0.27
C GLY A 63 -3.13 -5.26 0.70
N ALA A 64 -2.56 -5.89 1.72
CA ALA A 64 -1.17 -5.64 2.09
C ALA A 64 -0.19 -6.03 0.97
N ILE A 65 -0.39 -7.17 0.31
CA ILE A 65 0.43 -7.60 -0.82
C ILE A 65 0.36 -6.58 -1.96
N GLY A 66 -0.85 -6.17 -2.37
CA GLY A 66 -1.03 -5.18 -3.42
C GLY A 66 -0.38 -3.83 -3.06
N ALA A 67 -0.56 -3.37 -1.82
CA ALA A 67 0.07 -2.16 -1.30
C ALA A 67 1.60 -2.23 -1.34
N ILE A 68 2.19 -3.35 -0.90
CA ILE A 68 3.65 -3.57 -0.93
C ILE A 68 4.18 -3.51 -2.36
N VAL A 69 3.56 -4.27 -3.28
CA VAL A 69 4.02 -4.36 -4.68
C VAL A 69 3.97 -3.00 -5.35
N PHE A 70 2.88 -2.26 -5.21
CA PHE A 70 2.74 -0.95 -5.82
C PHE A 70 3.67 0.10 -5.21
N ASN A 71 3.85 0.10 -3.89
CA ASN A 71 4.80 1.00 -3.25
C ASN A 71 6.24 0.70 -3.68
N TRP A 72 6.60 -0.59 -3.79
CA TRP A 72 7.89 -1.00 -4.32
C TRP A 72 8.08 -0.58 -5.78
N LEU A 73 7.10 -0.81 -6.66
CA LEU A 73 7.13 -0.35 -8.05
C LEU A 73 7.32 1.17 -8.13
N TRP A 74 6.60 1.93 -7.30
CA TRP A 74 6.77 3.38 -7.23
C TRP A 74 8.17 3.79 -6.79
N SER A 75 8.76 3.07 -5.84
CA SER A 75 10.14 3.32 -5.41
C SER A 75 11.16 3.15 -6.56
N LEU A 76 10.93 2.17 -7.45
CA LEU A 76 11.76 1.96 -8.63
C LEU A 76 11.59 3.09 -9.66
N VAL A 77 10.35 3.53 -9.90
CA VAL A 77 10.05 4.65 -10.80
C VAL A 77 10.74 5.92 -10.31
N ARG A 78 10.66 6.21 -9.00
CA ARG A 78 11.32 7.37 -8.40
C ARG A 78 12.84 7.34 -8.58
N LYS A 79 13.48 6.20 -8.32
CA LYS A 79 14.94 6.04 -8.52
C LYS A 79 15.40 6.27 -9.95
N LYS A 80 14.52 6.10 -10.94
CA LYS A 80 14.83 6.35 -12.36
C LYS A 80 14.58 7.81 -12.77
N ALA A 81 13.73 8.52 -12.03
CA ALA A 81 13.34 9.90 -12.34
C ALA A 81 14.31 10.93 -11.73
N ASP A 82 15.07 10.54 -10.71
CA ASP A 82 16.22 11.27 -10.15
C ASP A 82 17.51 10.93 -10.92
#